data_AF-A0A959BD05-F1
#
_entry.id   AF-A0A959BD05-F1
#
_cell.length_a   1.000
_cell.length_b   1.000
_cell.length_c   1.000
_cell.angle_alpha   90.00
_cell.angle_beta   90.00
_cell.angle_gamma   90.00
#
_symmetry.space_group_name_H-M   'P 1'
#
loop_
_entity.id
_entity.type
_entity.pdbx_description
1 polymer ?
#
loop_
_entity_poly.entity_id
_entity_poly.type
_entity_poly.pdbx_seq_one_letter_code
_entity_poly.pdbx_strand_id
1 'polypeptide(L)'
;MARKRDVFDFFRDNQHRLNEAPSAQSWRRLDQRLDAHRRRNRISRYRVLGMVAGILFLAVLVGLISLSLSQQHRMLLAANKQAVPSDLEDLTMTDADPNGLRTVLTVQRAQEGLQHPISEGAPGQKLVFAGSSEQRRTSGGATLDAFSWMVGRWQSHENGQPAFEEWNRLNDNELAGMAGLENEKQPQEHMRLYKQGNKIYFSTDFGGQSVIQYSLIAINGEEALFENLEAGFPQQLRLQRPGQGRMAIIYQNAESHLPDTERIRNLHQRHTIKSMQAVRRMSRVNPQ
;
A
#
# COMPACT_ATOMS: atom_id res chain seq x y z
N MET A 1 -35.84 60.30 7.90
CA MET A 1 -35.40 59.41 6.82
C MET A 1 -33.89 59.54 6.68
N ALA A 2 -33.12 58.47 6.90
CA ALA A 2 -31.65 58.50 6.83
C ALA A 2 -31.15 58.01 5.46
N ARG A 3 -30.27 58.77 4.81
CA ARG A 3 -29.71 58.50 3.48
C ARG A 3 -28.60 57.45 3.59
N LYS A 4 -28.78 56.26 2.98
CA LYS A 4 -27.71 55.26 2.82
C LYS A 4 -26.67 55.81 1.84
N ARG A 5 -25.39 55.80 2.22
CA ARG A 5 -24.27 56.09 1.32
C ARG A 5 -23.87 54.80 0.63
N ASP A 6 -23.81 54.81 -0.69
CA ASP A 6 -23.49 53.62 -1.47
C ASP A 6 -21.97 53.40 -1.49
N VAL A 7 -21.56 52.13 -1.59
CA VAL A 7 -20.14 51.72 -1.67
C VAL A 7 -19.40 52.43 -2.82
N PHE A 8 -20.13 52.84 -3.86
CA PHE A 8 -19.60 53.63 -4.96
C PHE A 8 -19.18 55.05 -4.57
N ASP A 9 -19.80 55.65 -3.55
CA ASP A 9 -19.39 56.97 -3.04
C ASP A 9 -18.03 56.86 -2.34
N PHE A 10 -17.75 55.75 -1.66
CA PHE A 10 -16.44 55.49 -1.04
C PHE A 10 -15.31 55.41 -2.08
N PHE A 11 -15.56 54.80 -3.24
CA PHE A 11 -14.58 54.75 -4.33
C PHE A 11 -14.36 56.10 -4.99
N ARG A 12 -15.42 56.90 -5.11
CA ARG A 12 -15.34 58.26 -5.66
C ARG A 12 -14.56 59.19 -4.74
N ASP A 13 -14.82 59.10 -3.44
CA ASP A 13 -14.11 59.88 -2.42
C ASP A 13 -12.62 59.47 -2.31
N ASN A 14 -12.28 58.19 -2.51
CA ASN A 14 -10.91 57.69 -2.42
C ASN A 14 -10.13 57.67 -3.76
N GLN A 15 -10.70 58.18 -4.85
CA GLN A 15 -10.05 58.17 -6.17
C GLN A 15 -8.69 58.88 -6.17
N HIS A 16 -8.52 59.89 -5.31
CA HIS A 16 -7.24 60.60 -5.14
C HIS A 16 -6.12 59.70 -4.59
N ARG A 17 -6.44 58.72 -3.74
CA ARG A 17 -5.46 57.80 -3.13
C ARG A 17 -4.93 56.75 -4.11
N LEU A 18 -5.63 56.52 -5.22
CA LEU A 18 -5.22 55.57 -6.26
C LEU A 18 -4.12 56.13 -7.16
N ASN A 19 -3.99 57.45 -7.23
CA ASN A 19 -2.98 58.14 -8.06
C ASN A 19 -1.73 58.57 -7.27
N GLU A 20 -1.72 58.37 -5.95
CA GLU A 20 -0.55 58.65 -5.12
C GLU A 20 0.46 57.50 -5.25
N ALA A 21 1.68 57.82 -5.68
CA ALA A 21 2.76 56.85 -5.71
C ALA A 21 2.98 56.29 -4.29
N PRO A 22 3.07 54.96 -4.11
CA PRO A 22 3.25 54.37 -2.79
C PRO A 22 4.52 54.91 -2.13
N SER A 23 4.44 55.17 -0.82
CA SER A 23 5.54 55.81 -0.09
C SER A 23 6.85 55.04 -0.23
N ALA A 24 7.98 55.74 -0.33
CA ALA A 24 9.32 55.15 -0.49
C ALA A 24 9.66 54.14 0.63
N GLN A 25 9.05 54.27 1.80
CA GLN A 25 9.19 53.31 2.90
C GLN A 25 8.51 51.96 2.61
N SER A 26 7.40 51.96 1.87
CA SER A 26 6.68 50.75 1.45
C SER A 26 7.52 49.93 0.48
N TRP A 27 8.20 50.60 -0.45
CA TRP A 27 9.15 49.99 -1.37
C TRP A 27 10.35 49.35 -0.67
N ARG A 28 10.95 50.05 0.30
CA ARG A 28 12.08 49.52 1.08
C ARG A 28 11.72 48.23 1.85
N ARG A 29 10.49 48.12 2.36
CA ARG A 29 10.04 46.89 3.05
C ARG A 29 9.89 45.70 2.09
N LEU A 30 9.48 45.97 0.85
CA LEU A 30 9.35 44.96 -0.19
C LEU A 30 10.72 44.43 -0.64
N ASP A 31 11.68 45.34 -0.80
CA ASP A 31 13.04 45.02 -1.19
C ASP A 31 13.76 44.17 -0.13
N GLN A 32 13.63 44.54 1.15
CA GLN A 32 14.15 43.75 2.26
C GLN A 32 13.59 42.31 2.32
N ARG A 33 12.32 42.12 1.94
CA ARG A 33 11.70 40.78 1.91
C ARG A 33 12.19 39.93 0.74
N LEU A 34 12.44 40.55 -0.42
CA LEU A 34 13.00 39.87 -1.59
C LEU A 34 14.45 39.42 -1.34
N ASP A 35 15.26 40.25 -0.70
CA ASP A 35 16.66 39.91 -0.38
C ASP A 35 16.78 38.81 0.68
N ALA A 36 15.87 38.77 1.66
CA ALA A 36 15.81 37.70 2.65
C ALA A 36 15.54 36.32 2.00
N HIS A 37 14.72 36.29 0.94
CA HIS A 37 14.42 35.05 0.20
C HIS A 37 15.62 34.55 -0.61
N ARG A 38 16.43 35.46 -1.19
CA ARG A 38 17.66 35.07 -1.92
C ARG A 38 18.75 34.49 -1.01
N ARG A 39 18.94 35.01 0.20
CA ARG A 39 19.97 34.49 1.14
C ARG A 39 19.65 33.08 1.65
N ARG A 40 18.37 32.76 1.89
CA ARG A 40 17.94 31.43 2.37
C ARG A 40 18.18 30.32 1.32
N ASN A 41 18.10 30.65 0.04
CA ASN A 41 18.24 29.67 -1.04
C ASN A 41 19.69 29.28 -1.35
N ARG A 42 20.69 30.05 -0.89
CA ARG A 42 22.11 29.74 -1.13
C ARG A 42 22.66 28.66 -0.17
N ILE A 43 22.13 28.58 1.05
CA ILE A 43 22.51 27.56 2.05
C ILE A 43 21.94 26.18 1.68
N SER A 44 20.79 26.13 1.00
CA SER A 44 20.15 24.88 0.55
C SER A 44 20.97 24.16 -0.55
N ARG A 45 21.55 24.91 -1.49
CA ARG A 45 22.26 24.33 -2.64
C ARG A 45 23.51 23.53 -2.25
N TYR A 46 24.27 23.99 -1.25
CA TYR A 46 25.45 23.26 -0.78
C TYR A 46 25.10 21.97 -0.03
N ARG A 47 23.93 21.90 0.62
CA ARG A 47 23.44 20.66 1.26
C ARG A 47 22.99 19.63 0.23
N VAL A 48 22.31 20.07 -0.83
CA VAL A 48 21.92 19.18 -1.95
C VAL A 48 23.15 18.66 -2.68
N LEU A 49 24.15 19.50 -2.94
CA LEU A 49 25.39 19.10 -3.63
C LEU A 49 26.18 18.06 -2.82
N GLY A 50 26.26 18.21 -1.48
CA GLY A 50 26.91 17.23 -0.61
C GLY A 50 26.20 15.87 -0.58
N MET A 51 24.87 15.86 -0.65
CA MET A 51 24.08 14.62 -0.66
C MET A 51 24.30 13.82 -1.95
N VAL A 52 24.34 14.49 -3.10
CA VAL A 52 24.59 13.84 -4.40
C VAL A 52 26.01 13.26 -4.47
N ALA A 53 27.02 13.99 -3.98
CA ALA A 53 28.40 13.49 -3.93
C ALA A 53 28.52 12.21 -3.07
N GLY A 54 27.83 12.16 -1.92
CA GLY A 54 27.82 10.98 -1.05
C GLY A 54 27.19 9.76 -1.73
N ILE A 55 26.07 9.94 -2.44
CA ILE A 55 25.41 8.86 -3.18
C ILE A 55 26.30 8.32 -4.30
N LEU A 56 26.97 9.21 -5.05
CA LEU A 56 27.91 8.81 -6.10
C LEU A 56 29.10 8.03 -5.54
N PHE A 57 29.64 8.45 -4.39
CA PHE A 57 30.74 7.75 -3.73
C PHE A 57 30.33 6.33 -3.29
N LEU A 58 29.11 6.18 -2.77
CA LEU A 58 28.57 4.89 -2.32
C LEU A 58 28.32 3.95 -3.52
N ALA A 59 27.82 4.47 -4.64
CA ALA A 59 27.65 3.70 -5.88
C ALA A 59 28.99 3.20 -6.43
N VAL A 60 30.04 4.03 -6.41
CA VAL A 60 31.40 3.63 -6.81
C VAL A 60 31.95 2.56 -5.87
N LEU A 61 31.75 2.70 -4.56
CA LEU A 61 32.17 1.70 -3.57
C LEU A 61 31.50 0.34 -3.83
N VAL A 62 30.18 0.33 -4.05
CA VAL A 62 29.43 -0.89 -4.37
C VAL A 62 29.90 -1.51 -5.69
N GLY A 63 30.23 -0.69 -6.69
CA GLY A 63 30.80 -1.15 -7.96
C GLY A 63 32.17 -1.83 -7.76
N LEU A 64 33.06 -1.24 -6.96
CA LEU A 64 34.37 -1.81 -6.64
C LEU A 64 34.26 -3.13 -5.86
N ILE A 65 33.33 -3.21 -4.90
CA ILE A 65 33.04 -4.45 -4.16
C ILE A 65 32.52 -5.53 -5.11
N SER A 66 31.62 -5.18 -6.03
CA SER A 66 31.06 -6.11 -7.02
C SER A 66 32.13 -6.64 -7.97
N LEU A 67 33.06 -5.79 -8.41
CA LEU A 67 34.21 -6.18 -9.22
C LEU A 67 35.15 -7.12 -8.44
N SER A 68 35.39 -6.86 -7.17
CA SER A 68 36.21 -7.72 -6.30
C SER A 68 35.59 -9.10 -6.07
N LEU A 69 34.29 -9.18 -5.76
CA LEU A 69 33.60 -10.47 -5.57
C LEU A 69 33.54 -11.29 -6.86
N SER A 70 33.42 -10.64 -8.02
CA SER A 70 33.40 -11.32 -9.31
C SER A 70 34.71 -12.09 -9.60
N GLN A 71 35.85 -11.60 -9.12
CA GLN A 71 37.12 -12.31 -9.24
C GLN A 71 37.19 -13.55 -8.34
N GLN A 72 36.65 -13.46 -7.12
CA GLN A 72 36.62 -14.59 -6.19
C GLN A 72 35.72 -15.72 -6.70
N HIS A 73 34.57 -15.41 -7.29
CA HIS A 73 33.69 -16.43 -7.87
C HIS A 73 34.34 -17.17 -9.05
N ARG A 74 35.18 -16.51 -9.86
CA ARG A 74 35.93 -17.17 -10.94
C ARG A 74 36.96 -18.17 -10.43
N MET A 75 37.59 -17.93 -9.27
CA MET A 75 38.49 -18.89 -8.64
C MET A 75 37.73 -20.07 -8.01
N LEU A 76 36.57 -19.83 -7.40
CA LEU A 76 35.75 -20.89 -6.78
C LEU A 76 35.09 -21.82 -7.82
N LEU A 77 34.70 -21.30 -8.98
CA LEU A 77 34.15 -22.11 -10.09
C LEU A 77 35.22 -22.98 -10.78
N ALA A 78 36.49 -22.56 -10.77
CA ALA A 78 37.60 -23.37 -11.24
C ALA A 78 37.97 -24.49 -10.25
N ALA A 79 37.87 -24.22 -8.94
CA ALA A 79 38.09 -25.22 -7.89
C ALA A 79 36.96 -26.27 -7.80
N ASN A 80 35.71 -25.90 -8.10
CA ASN A 80 34.55 -26.80 -7.98
C ASN A 80 34.37 -27.80 -9.15
N LYS A 81 35.25 -27.81 -10.17
CA LYS A 81 35.22 -28.83 -11.23
C LYS A 81 35.90 -30.15 -10.83
N GLN A 82 36.58 -30.21 -9.69
CA GLN A 82 37.22 -31.43 -9.18
C GLN A 82 36.98 -31.56 -7.67
N ALA A 83 35.80 -32.02 -7.29
CA ALA A 83 35.56 -32.86 -6.12
C ALA A 83 34.06 -33.11 -5.99
N VAL A 84 33.63 -34.33 -6.31
CA VAL A 84 32.44 -34.91 -5.68
C VAL A 84 32.97 -35.81 -4.59
N PRO A 85 32.86 -35.46 -3.30
CA PRO A 85 32.97 -36.44 -2.24
C PRO A 85 31.60 -37.10 -2.05
N SER A 86 31.54 -38.38 -2.39
CA SER A 86 30.53 -39.31 -1.90
C SER A 86 30.77 -39.53 -0.41
N ASP A 87 30.19 -38.69 0.44
CA ASP A 87 30.00 -38.99 1.86
C ASP A 87 28.64 -38.43 2.27
N LEU A 88 27.61 -39.25 2.03
CA LEU A 88 26.23 -39.01 2.41
C LEU A 88 25.67 -40.29 3.01
N GLU A 89 26.43 -40.87 3.94
CA GLU A 89 25.93 -41.83 4.90
C GLU A 89 26.38 -41.39 6.29
N ASP A 90 25.41 -41.30 7.19
CA ASP A 90 25.56 -41.11 8.63
C ASP A 90 25.76 -39.68 9.17
N LEU A 91 24.63 -38.97 9.29
CA LEU A 91 24.47 -37.99 10.37
C LEU A 91 23.32 -38.46 11.27
N THR A 92 23.67 -39.34 12.21
CA THR A 92 22.87 -39.64 13.38
C THR A 92 22.73 -38.39 14.26
N MET A 93 21.52 -38.17 14.79
CA MET A 93 21.19 -37.06 15.68
C MET A 93 22.08 -37.08 16.92
N THR A 94 22.98 -36.09 17.02
CA THR A 94 23.63 -35.76 18.29
C THR A 94 23.64 -34.24 18.45
N ASP A 95 23.00 -33.81 19.53
CA ASP A 95 22.94 -32.48 20.15
C ASP A 95 22.68 -31.22 19.31
N ALA A 96 21.50 -30.66 19.58
CA ALA A 96 21.03 -29.28 19.51
C ALA A 96 22.04 -28.18 19.07
N ASP A 97 22.27 -28.08 17.75
CA ASP A 97 22.76 -26.84 17.11
C ASP A 97 21.62 -26.17 16.31
N PRO A 98 21.15 -24.96 16.70
CA PRO A 98 20.08 -24.24 16.00
C PRO A 98 20.43 -23.85 14.56
N ASN A 99 21.70 -23.91 14.15
CA ASN A 99 22.08 -23.68 12.76
C ASN A 99 21.88 -24.91 11.87
N GLY A 100 21.95 -26.13 12.40
CA GLY A 100 21.77 -27.36 11.63
C GLY A 100 20.36 -27.52 11.04
N LEU A 101 19.34 -27.11 11.81
CA LEU A 101 17.94 -27.11 11.37
C LEU A 101 17.70 -26.18 10.17
N ARG A 102 18.41 -25.05 10.11
CA ARG A 102 18.31 -24.12 8.97
C ARG A 102 18.86 -24.76 7.71
N THR A 103 20.01 -25.44 7.81
CA THR A 103 20.67 -26.07 6.67
C THR A 103 19.80 -27.16 6.04
N VAL A 104 19.21 -28.02 6.88
CA VAL A 104 18.28 -29.07 6.41
C VAL A 104 17.02 -28.48 5.76
N LEU A 105 16.42 -27.44 6.35
CA LEU A 105 15.26 -26.74 5.77
C LEU A 105 15.58 -26.07 4.42
N THR A 106 16.79 -25.52 4.25
CA THR A 106 17.22 -24.93 2.98
C THR A 106 17.49 -25.98 1.90
N VAL A 107 18.10 -27.12 2.25
CA VAL A 107 18.37 -28.20 1.29
C VAL A 107 17.07 -28.85 0.83
N GLN A 108 16.12 -29.06 1.76
CA GLN A 108 14.80 -29.61 1.43
C GLN A 108 14.01 -28.67 0.50
N ARG A 109 14.01 -27.36 0.78
CA ARG A 109 13.35 -26.35 -0.07
C ARG A 109 14.03 -26.19 -1.45
N ALA A 110 15.35 -26.38 -1.53
CA ALA A 110 16.08 -26.36 -2.80
C ALA A 110 15.76 -27.59 -3.67
N GLN A 111 15.57 -28.75 -3.04
CA GLN A 111 15.15 -29.98 -3.73
C GLN A 111 13.70 -29.89 -4.24
N GLU A 112 12.79 -29.24 -3.50
CA GLU A 112 11.41 -28.96 -3.95
C GLU A 112 11.39 -28.04 -5.19
N GLY A 113 12.29 -27.05 -5.25
CA GLY A 113 12.40 -26.13 -6.39
C GLY A 113 12.91 -26.77 -7.70
N LEU A 114 13.62 -27.90 -7.61
CA LEU A 114 14.15 -28.63 -8.77
C LEU A 114 13.10 -29.53 -9.45
N GLN A 115 11.94 -29.77 -8.82
CA GLN A 115 10.87 -30.59 -9.41
C GLN A 115 9.95 -29.82 -10.37
N HIS A 116 10.13 -28.50 -10.53
CA HIS A 116 9.35 -27.66 -11.43
C HIS A 116 10.23 -27.11 -12.58
N PRO A 117 10.30 -27.79 -13.74
CA PRO A 117 11.05 -27.28 -14.88
C PRO A 117 10.48 -25.94 -15.34
N ILE A 118 11.30 -24.89 -15.34
CA ILE A 118 10.93 -23.57 -15.87
C ILE A 118 10.95 -23.68 -17.40
N SER A 119 9.78 -23.58 -18.03
CA SER A 119 9.67 -23.53 -19.48
C SER A 119 10.05 -22.14 -19.99
N GLU A 120 11.30 -21.98 -20.40
CA GLU A 120 11.79 -20.79 -21.09
C GLU A 120 11.15 -20.71 -22.48
N GLY A 121 10.07 -19.95 -22.61
CA GLY A 121 9.44 -19.65 -23.91
C GLY A 121 10.36 -18.84 -24.84
N ALA A 122 9.85 -18.54 -26.04
CA ALA A 122 10.61 -17.85 -27.09
C ALA A 122 11.21 -16.49 -26.63
N PRO A 123 12.39 -16.11 -27.16
CA PRO A 123 13.11 -14.92 -26.73
C PRO A 123 12.28 -13.64 -26.97
N GLY A 124 11.91 -12.98 -25.88
CA GLY A 124 11.08 -11.75 -25.89
C GLY A 124 9.93 -11.77 -24.88
N GLN A 125 9.59 -12.92 -24.29
CA GLN A 125 8.59 -12.99 -23.23
C GLN A 125 9.23 -12.90 -21.84
N LYS A 126 8.66 -12.04 -20.99
CA LYS A 126 9.09 -11.84 -19.60
C LYS A 126 8.96 -13.16 -18.84
N LEU A 127 10.02 -13.57 -18.15
CA LEU A 127 10.04 -14.75 -17.28
C LEU A 127 8.93 -14.63 -16.24
N VAL A 128 7.95 -15.52 -16.32
CA VAL A 128 6.90 -15.70 -15.32
C VAL A 128 7.12 -17.08 -14.71
N PHE A 129 7.09 -17.18 -13.38
CA PHE A 129 7.18 -18.48 -12.71
C PHE A 129 6.12 -19.43 -13.30
N ALA A 130 6.56 -20.59 -13.79
CA ALA A 130 5.71 -21.61 -14.41
C ALA A 130 4.69 -22.25 -13.44
N GLY A 131 4.67 -21.83 -12.16
CA GLY A 131 3.65 -22.20 -11.17
C GLY A 131 2.54 -21.17 -10.98
N SER A 132 2.53 -20.03 -11.69
CA SER A 132 1.55 -18.94 -11.45
C SER A 132 0.52 -18.77 -12.57
N SER A 133 0.63 -19.54 -13.67
CA SER A 133 -0.26 -19.44 -14.83
C SER A 133 -1.52 -20.30 -14.74
N GLU A 134 -1.62 -21.25 -13.79
CA GLU A 134 -2.82 -22.11 -13.63
C GLU A 134 -3.87 -21.58 -12.64
N GLN A 135 -3.64 -20.43 -11.99
CA GLN A 135 -4.59 -19.85 -11.02
C GLN A 135 -4.96 -18.39 -11.27
N ARG A 136 -4.90 -17.92 -12.53
CA ARG A 136 -5.78 -16.81 -12.95
C ARG A 136 -7.10 -17.41 -13.42
N ARG A 137 -7.98 -17.77 -12.51
CA ARG A 137 -9.40 -17.89 -12.85
C ARG A 137 -9.86 -16.48 -13.21
N THR A 138 -10.04 -16.24 -14.51
CA THR A 138 -10.74 -15.07 -15.01
C THR A 138 -12.11 -15.00 -14.31
N SER A 139 -12.57 -13.79 -14.00
CA SER A 139 -13.80 -13.50 -13.24
C SER A 139 -15.10 -14.04 -13.84
N GLY A 140 -15.03 -14.78 -14.96
CA GLY A 140 -16.17 -15.24 -15.78
C GLY A 140 -17.11 -16.27 -15.14
N GLY A 141 -16.93 -16.64 -13.87
CA GLY A 141 -17.82 -17.56 -13.15
C GLY A 141 -17.72 -17.47 -11.63
N ALA A 142 -17.17 -16.39 -11.07
CA ALA A 142 -17.07 -16.23 -9.62
C ALA A 142 -18.47 -16.07 -9.01
N THR A 143 -18.75 -16.83 -7.95
CA THR A 143 -19.96 -16.70 -7.12
C THR A 143 -19.62 -16.02 -5.79
N LEU A 144 -20.61 -15.41 -5.15
CA LEU A 144 -20.40 -14.79 -3.83
C LEU A 144 -20.12 -15.81 -2.72
N ASP A 145 -20.29 -17.11 -2.98
CA ASP A 145 -19.98 -18.16 -2.02
C ASP A 145 -18.48 -18.25 -1.71
N ALA A 146 -17.64 -17.80 -2.64
CA ALA A 146 -16.21 -17.63 -2.41
C ALA A 146 -15.89 -16.64 -1.27
N PHE A 147 -16.86 -15.82 -0.85
CA PHE A 147 -16.75 -14.84 0.23
C PHE A 147 -17.58 -15.19 1.46
N SER A 148 -18.16 -16.39 1.52
CA SER A 148 -18.92 -16.89 2.69
C SER A 148 -18.13 -16.79 3.99
N TRP A 149 -16.81 -16.92 3.92
CA TRP A 149 -15.90 -16.79 5.05
C TRP A 149 -15.90 -15.40 5.70
N MET A 150 -16.39 -14.35 5.03
CA MET A 150 -16.51 -13.00 5.58
C MET A 150 -17.72 -12.84 6.49
N VAL A 151 -18.77 -13.68 6.34
CA VAL A 151 -20.02 -13.52 7.08
C VAL A 151 -19.81 -13.74 8.57
N GLY A 152 -20.32 -12.81 9.38
CA GLY A 152 -20.22 -12.78 10.84
C GLY A 152 -19.63 -11.49 11.39
N ARG A 153 -19.41 -11.48 12.71
CA ARG A 153 -18.81 -10.36 13.43
C ARG A 153 -17.30 -10.55 13.59
N TRP A 154 -16.58 -9.47 13.38
CA TRP A 154 -15.13 -9.36 13.41
C TRP A 154 -14.72 -8.21 14.31
N GLN A 155 -13.58 -8.35 14.98
CA GLN A 155 -13.06 -7.33 15.87
C GLN A 155 -11.58 -7.05 15.57
N SER A 156 -11.21 -5.78 15.63
CA SER A 156 -9.82 -5.31 15.61
C SER A 156 -9.50 -4.64 16.94
N HIS A 157 -8.27 -4.86 17.39
CA HIS A 157 -7.67 -4.13 18.53
C HIS A 157 -6.47 -3.28 18.07
N GLU A 158 -6.34 -3.05 16.76
CA GLU A 158 -5.31 -2.15 16.21
C GLU A 158 -5.60 -0.72 16.69
N ASN A 159 -4.56 0.03 17.09
CA ASN A 159 -4.60 1.43 17.54
C ASN A 159 -5.27 1.70 18.91
N GLY A 160 -5.50 0.68 19.74
CA GLY A 160 -5.92 0.87 21.14
C GLY A 160 -7.39 1.24 21.36
N GLN A 161 -8.18 1.35 20.29
CA GLN A 161 -9.64 1.42 20.36
C GLN A 161 -10.24 0.16 19.70
N PRO A 162 -11.08 -0.61 20.41
CA PRO A 162 -11.73 -1.77 19.81
C PRO A 162 -12.67 -1.30 18.69
N ALA A 163 -12.45 -1.82 17.49
CA ALA A 163 -13.31 -1.62 16.34
C ALA A 163 -13.97 -2.93 15.96
N PHE A 164 -15.19 -2.87 15.45
CA PHE A 164 -15.90 -4.03 14.94
C PHE A 164 -16.25 -3.88 13.47
N GLU A 165 -16.49 -5.03 12.85
CA GLU A 165 -17.02 -5.13 11.51
C GLU A 165 -17.98 -6.32 11.46
N GLU A 166 -19.16 -6.13 10.90
CA GLU A 166 -20.18 -7.16 10.82
C GLU A 166 -20.66 -7.31 9.39
N TRP A 167 -20.62 -8.54 8.89
CA TRP A 167 -21.04 -8.90 7.54
C TRP A 167 -22.21 -9.86 7.57
N ASN A 168 -23.27 -9.50 6.86
CA ASN A 168 -24.49 -10.28 6.75
C ASN A 168 -24.78 -10.59 5.29
N ARG A 169 -25.17 -11.84 5.00
CA ARG A 169 -25.65 -12.20 3.66
C ARG A 169 -27.11 -11.75 3.53
N LEU A 170 -27.38 -10.87 2.57
CA LEU A 170 -28.74 -10.42 2.28
C LEU A 170 -29.45 -11.37 1.32
N ASN A 171 -28.73 -11.87 0.32
CA ASN A 171 -29.18 -12.86 -0.66
C ASN A 171 -27.98 -13.48 -1.40
N ASP A 172 -28.22 -14.33 -2.40
CA ASP A 172 -27.17 -15.01 -3.17
C ASP A 172 -26.28 -14.07 -3.99
N ASN A 173 -26.73 -12.84 -4.22
CA ASN A 173 -26.06 -11.81 -5.02
C ASN A 173 -25.56 -10.63 -4.17
N GLU A 174 -25.68 -10.67 -2.84
CA GLU A 174 -25.28 -9.55 -1.99
C GLU A 174 -24.92 -9.93 -0.54
N LEU A 175 -23.75 -9.45 -0.10
CA LEU A 175 -23.35 -9.32 1.29
C LEU A 175 -23.33 -7.83 1.67
N ALA A 176 -23.89 -7.50 2.83
CA ALA A 176 -23.81 -6.16 3.42
C ALA A 176 -22.87 -6.19 4.63
N GLY A 177 -21.99 -5.20 4.70
CA GLY A 177 -21.03 -5.00 5.78
C GLY A 177 -21.27 -3.68 6.47
N MET A 178 -21.02 -3.62 7.78
CA MET A 178 -20.95 -2.37 8.53
C MET A 178 -19.74 -2.39 9.47
N ALA A 179 -19.05 -1.27 9.63
CA ALA A 179 -17.94 -1.14 10.54
C ALA A 179 -18.08 0.10 11.44
N GLY A 180 -17.57 0.00 12.67
CA GLY A 180 -17.64 1.07 13.67
C GLY A 180 -16.68 0.84 14.82
N LEU A 181 -16.62 1.81 15.74
CA LEU A 181 -15.93 1.63 17.00
C LEU A 181 -16.91 1.01 18.02
N GLU A 182 -16.44 0.12 18.89
CA GLU A 182 -17.31 -0.59 19.85
C GLU A 182 -17.99 0.36 20.85
N ASN A 183 -17.39 1.52 21.09
CA ASN A 183 -17.91 2.56 22.00
C ASN A 183 -18.88 3.55 21.33
N GLU A 184 -19.17 3.38 20.05
CA GLU A 184 -20.06 4.27 19.30
C GLU A 184 -21.43 3.66 19.07
N LYS A 185 -22.46 4.51 19.06
CA LYS A 185 -23.86 4.07 18.92
C LYS A 185 -24.25 3.75 17.47
N GLN A 186 -23.51 4.25 16.48
CA GLN A 186 -23.82 4.06 15.07
C GLN A 186 -22.57 3.61 14.32
N PRO A 187 -22.71 2.67 13.37
CA PRO A 187 -21.63 2.30 12.49
C PRO A 187 -21.22 3.51 11.64
N GLN A 188 -19.92 3.66 11.44
CA GLN A 188 -19.33 4.76 10.70
C GLN A 188 -18.90 4.32 9.29
N GLU A 189 -19.25 3.14 8.80
CA GLU A 189 -18.90 2.72 7.43
C GLU A 189 -19.87 1.64 6.99
N HIS A 190 -20.44 1.81 5.80
CA HIS A 190 -21.26 0.82 5.14
C HIS A 190 -20.52 0.26 3.95
N MET A 191 -20.52 -1.06 3.84
CA MET A 191 -19.84 -1.80 2.79
C MET A 191 -20.81 -2.76 2.12
N ARG A 192 -20.58 -3.07 0.85
CA ARG A 192 -21.35 -4.06 0.11
C ARG A 192 -20.43 -4.89 -0.76
N LEU A 193 -20.68 -6.19 -0.83
CA LEU A 193 -20.08 -7.08 -1.81
C LEU A 193 -21.20 -7.72 -2.61
N TYR A 194 -21.31 -7.38 -3.89
CA TYR A 194 -22.49 -7.73 -4.69
C TYR A 194 -22.12 -8.17 -6.10
N LYS A 195 -22.99 -9.00 -6.68
CA LYS A 195 -22.87 -9.46 -8.06
C LYS A 195 -23.83 -8.70 -8.96
N GLN A 196 -23.32 -8.14 -10.05
CA GLN A 196 -24.11 -7.49 -11.08
C GLN A 196 -23.70 -8.07 -12.44
N GLY A 197 -24.63 -8.79 -13.08
CA GLY A 197 -24.32 -9.58 -14.26
C GLY A 197 -23.29 -10.67 -13.94
N ASN A 198 -22.20 -10.72 -14.71
CA ASN A 198 -21.11 -11.69 -14.50
C ASN A 198 -19.90 -11.09 -13.74
N LYS A 199 -20.08 -9.94 -13.07
CA LYS A 199 -19.01 -9.26 -12.33
C LYS A 199 -19.38 -9.14 -10.86
N ILE A 200 -18.37 -9.24 -10.00
CA ILE A 200 -18.48 -8.99 -8.57
C ILE A 200 -17.87 -7.63 -8.28
N TYR A 201 -18.54 -6.86 -7.43
CA TYR A 201 -18.13 -5.54 -6.99
C TYR A 201 -18.06 -5.47 -5.48
N PHE A 202 -17.11 -4.69 -4.98
CA PHE A 202 -17.06 -4.24 -3.61
C PHE A 202 -17.35 -2.75 -3.58
N SER A 203 -18.15 -2.26 -2.64
CA SER A 203 -18.31 -0.83 -2.40
C SER A 203 -18.22 -0.47 -0.93
N THR A 204 -17.75 0.75 -0.64
CA THR A 204 -17.68 1.31 0.71
C THR A 204 -17.85 2.83 0.66
N ASP A 205 -18.50 3.40 1.68
CA ASP A 205 -18.63 4.85 1.87
C ASP A 205 -17.50 5.47 2.73
N PHE A 206 -16.66 4.65 3.37
CA PHE A 206 -15.65 5.08 4.36
C PHE A 206 -16.20 6.02 5.45
N GLY A 207 -17.51 5.93 5.76
CA GLY A 207 -18.19 6.84 6.69
C GLY A 207 -18.48 8.23 6.17
N GLY A 208 -18.22 8.47 4.90
CA GLY A 208 -18.55 9.69 4.21
C GLY A 208 -19.87 9.60 3.44
N GLN A 209 -20.09 10.58 2.58
CA GLN A 209 -21.27 10.65 1.71
C GLN A 209 -21.02 10.04 0.32
N SER A 210 -19.78 9.71 -0.01
CA SER A 210 -19.41 9.21 -1.34
C SER A 210 -19.07 7.73 -1.29
N VAL A 211 -19.80 6.94 -2.07
CA VAL A 211 -19.55 5.51 -2.24
C VAL A 211 -18.47 5.30 -3.28
N ILE A 212 -17.43 4.54 -2.93
CA ILE A 212 -16.37 4.11 -3.86
C ILE A 212 -16.65 2.66 -4.25
N GLN A 213 -16.59 2.35 -5.54
CA GLN A 213 -16.83 1.02 -6.08
C GLN A 213 -15.56 0.43 -6.69
N TYR A 214 -15.31 -0.85 -6.41
CA TYR A 214 -14.19 -1.62 -6.93
C TYR A 214 -14.72 -2.84 -7.67
N SER A 215 -14.14 -3.16 -8.81
CA SER A 215 -14.46 -4.35 -9.59
C SER A 215 -13.49 -5.48 -9.31
N LEU A 216 -13.98 -6.72 -9.17
CA LEU A 216 -13.13 -7.89 -8.94
C LEU A 216 -12.27 -8.18 -10.18
N ILE A 217 -10.95 -8.20 -9.99
CA ILE A 217 -9.98 -8.50 -11.06
C ILE A 217 -9.33 -9.88 -10.90
N ALA A 218 -9.20 -10.38 -9.67
CA ALA A 218 -8.67 -11.71 -9.41
C ALA A 218 -9.20 -12.27 -8.08
N ILE A 219 -9.37 -13.58 -8.01
CA ILE A 219 -9.69 -14.28 -6.75
C ILE A 219 -8.99 -15.63 -6.73
N ASN A 220 -8.42 -15.96 -5.58
CA ASN A 220 -8.01 -17.30 -5.19
C ASN A 220 -8.70 -17.65 -3.86
N GLY A 221 -8.55 -18.89 -3.37
CA GLY A 221 -9.28 -19.35 -2.17
C GLY A 221 -8.99 -18.58 -0.87
N GLU A 222 -7.96 -17.73 -0.85
CA GLU A 222 -7.52 -16.99 0.34
C GLU A 222 -7.47 -15.47 0.14
N GLU A 223 -7.54 -15.00 -1.11
CA GLU A 223 -7.37 -13.61 -1.48
C GLU A 223 -8.27 -13.23 -2.66
N ALA A 224 -8.90 -12.06 -2.55
CA ALA A 224 -9.62 -11.43 -3.65
C ALA A 224 -9.09 -10.01 -3.86
N LEU A 225 -8.79 -9.68 -5.11
CA LEU A 225 -8.23 -8.41 -5.53
C LEU A 225 -9.27 -7.67 -6.38
N PHE A 226 -9.53 -6.43 -5.98
CA PHE A 226 -10.45 -5.52 -6.61
C PHE A 226 -9.73 -4.24 -7.02
N GLU A 227 -10.23 -3.60 -8.07
CA GLU A 227 -9.66 -2.39 -8.64
C GLU A 227 -10.76 -1.34 -8.91
N ASN A 228 -10.44 -0.10 -8.57
CA ASN A 228 -11.15 1.10 -8.98
C ASN A 228 -10.24 1.92 -9.91
N LEU A 229 -10.72 2.21 -11.13
CA LEU A 229 -10.00 2.99 -12.14
C LEU A 229 -10.21 4.50 -11.99
N GLU A 230 -11.00 4.94 -11.02
CA GLU A 230 -11.16 6.36 -10.71
C GLU A 230 -9.86 6.98 -10.18
N ALA A 231 -9.72 8.28 -10.37
CA ALA A 231 -8.58 9.02 -9.84
C ALA A 231 -8.69 9.19 -8.31
N GLY A 232 -7.61 8.87 -7.59
CA GLY A 232 -7.48 9.07 -6.15
C GLY A 232 -7.36 7.78 -5.33
N PHE A 233 -7.10 7.92 -4.03
CA PHE A 233 -6.97 6.78 -3.12
C PHE A 233 -8.34 6.33 -2.59
N PRO A 234 -8.58 5.01 -2.44
CA PRO A 234 -7.76 3.88 -2.90
C PRO A 234 -8.12 3.41 -4.32
N GLN A 235 -7.13 2.96 -5.10
CA GLN A 235 -7.35 2.30 -6.41
C GLN A 235 -7.48 0.78 -6.29
N GLN A 236 -6.91 0.17 -5.25
CA GLN A 236 -6.92 -1.28 -5.09
C GLN A 236 -7.41 -1.66 -3.70
N LEU A 237 -8.24 -2.69 -3.68
CA LEU A 237 -8.76 -3.30 -2.48
C LEU A 237 -8.46 -4.78 -2.51
N ARG A 238 -7.93 -5.28 -1.40
CA ARG A 238 -7.57 -6.68 -1.26
C ARG A 238 -8.20 -7.25 0.00
N LEU A 239 -9.04 -8.25 -0.20
CA LEU A 239 -9.63 -9.05 0.88
C LEU A 239 -8.75 -10.29 1.05
N GLN A 240 -8.29 -10.54 2.28
CA GLN A 240 -7.48 -11.72 2.59
C GLN A 240 -8.09 -12.49 3.75
N ARG A 241 -7.91 -13.80 3.69
CA ARG A 241 -8.16 -14.75 4.77
C ARG A 241 -6.84 -15.43 5.16
N PRO A 242 -6.01 -14.82 6.01
CA PRO A 242 -4.67 -15.31 6.37
C PRO A 242 -4.68 -16.61 7.20
N GLY A 243 -5.85 -17.15 7.52
CA GLY A 243 -6.07 -18.33 8.35
C GLY A 243 -7.52 -18.39 8.82
N GLN A 244 -7.88 -19.48 9.51
CA GLN A 244 -9.21 -19.60 10.09
C GLN A 244 -9.46 -18.50 11.13
N GLY A 245 -10.65 -17.89 11.07
CA GLY A 245 -11.05 -16.84 12.01
C GLY A 245 -10.28 -15.53 11.89
N ARG A 246 -9.49 -15.32 10.82
CA ARG A 246 -8.77 -14.07 10.56
C ARG A 246 -9.19 -13.47 9.21
N MET A 247 -9.36 -12.16 9.21
CA MET A 247 -9.68 -11.37 8.02
C MET A 247 -8.76 -10.17 7.94
N ALA A 248 -8.33 -9.83 6.73
CA ALA A 248 -7.69 -8.55 6.48
C ALA A 248 -8.33 -7.85 5.26
N ILE A 249 -8.55 -6.55 5.41
CA ILE A 249 -8.93 -5.65 4.31
C ILE A 249 -7.79 -4.66 4.13
N ILE A 250 -7.24 -4.63 2.93
CA ILE A 250 -6.07 -3.82 2.59
C ILE A 250 -6.48 -2.88 1.46
N TYR A 251 -6.43 -1.58 1.73
CA TYR A 251 -6.60 -0.53 0.75
C TYR A 251 -5.24 0.01 0.35
N GLN A 252 -4.98 0.06 -0.95
CA GLN A 252 -3.70 0.52 -1.49
C GLN A 252 -3.90 1.25 -2.83
N ASN A 253 -2.86 1.94 -3.28
CA ASN A 253 -2.83 2.57 -4.59
C ASN A 253 -1.83 1.85 -5.50
N ALA A 254 -2.08 1.82 -6.81
CA ALA A 254 -1.15 1.24 -7.78
C ALA A 254 0.11 2.12 -7.93
N GLU A 255 -0.03 3.44 -7.75
CA GLU A 255 1.06 4.41 -7.77
C GLU A 255 1.13 5.25 -6.49
N SER A 256 2.30 5.82 -6.19
CA SER A 256 2.59 6.68 -5.04
C SER A 256 1.86 8.03 -5.04
N HIS A 257 0.55 7.98 -4.80
CA HIS A 257 -0.27 9.14 -4.45
C HIS A 257 -0.72 9.04 -3.00
N LEU A 258 -0.40 10.08 -2.22
CA LEU A 258 -0.86 10.22 -0.84
C LEU A 258 -2.39 10.38 -0.83
N PRO A 259 -3.12 9.75 0.10
CA PRO A 259 -4.57 9.94 0.22
C PRO A 259 -4.92 11.39 0.56
N ASP A 260 -6.12 11.82 0.17
CA ASP A 260 -6.61 13.17 0.49
C ASP A 260 -6.87 13.32 2.00
N THR A 261 -6.65 14.53 2.54
CA THR A 261 -6.51 14.81 3.98
C THR A 261 -7.76 14.48 4.82
N GLU A 262 -8.97 14.58 4.26
CA GLU A 262 -10.20 14.16 4.95
C GLU A 262 -10.33 12.64 5.03
N ARG A 263 -9.96 11.92 3.97
CA ARG A 263 -10.02 10.44 3.91
C ARG A 263 -8.97 9.81 4.84
N ILE A 264 -7.80 10.44 4.95
CA ILE A 264 -6.74 10.06 5.91
C ILE A 264 -7.27 10.08 7.35
N ARG A 265 -8.08 11.08 7.73
CA ARG A 265 -8.62 11.21 9.10
C ARG A 265 -9.50 10.02 9.49
N ASN A 266 -10.40 9.58 8.60
CA ASN A 266 -11.30 8.46 8.87
C ASN A 266 -10.56 7.10 8.87
N LEU A 267 -9.56 6.94 8.00
CA LEU A 267 -8.73 5.72 7.94
C LEU A 267 -7.81 5.57 9.17
N HIS A 268 -7.28 6.67 9.71
CA HIS A 268 -6.34 6.62 10.84
C HIS A 268 -6.93 6.05 12.13
N GLN A 269 -8.25 6.14 12.32
CA GLN A 269 -8.87 5.66 13.55
C GLN A 269 -8.95 4.12 13.61
N ARG A 270 -9.00 3.44 12.45
CA ARG A 270 -9.24 1.98 12.38
C ARG A 270 -8.18 1.18 11.62
N HIS A 271 -7.28 1.85 10.91
CA HIS A 271 -6.24 1.19 10.11
C HIS A 271 -4.85 1.57 10.58
N THR A 272 -3.91 0.63 10.50
CA THR A 272 -2.50 0.99 10.58
C THR A 272 -2.10 1.58 9.23
N ILE A 273 -1.94 2.91 9.16
CA ILE A 273 -1.47 3.57 7.94
C ILE A 273 0.06 3.47 7.88
N LYS A 274 0.56 2.63 6.98
CA LYS A 274 2.00 2.62 6.62
C LYS A 274 2.14 3.23 5.24
N SER A 275 2.62 4.47 5.21
CA SER A 275 3.05 5.27 4.04
C SER A 275 2.07 5.45 2.87
N MET A 276 1.33 4.42 2.44
CA MET A 276 0.46 4.37 1.25
C MET A 276 -0.58 3.23 1.32
N GLN A 277 -0.68 2.53 2.45
CA GLN A 277 -1.56 1.40 2.65
C GLN A 277 -2.34 1.58 3.95
N ALA A 278 -3.65 1.39 3.87
CA ALA A 278 -4.50 1.28 5.03
C ALA A 278 -4.86 -0.20 5.21
N VAL A 279 -4.35 -0.80 6.28
CA VAL A 279 -4.57 -2.21 6.59
C VAL A 279 -5.48 -2.30 7.80
N ARG A 280 -6.53 -3.11 7.67
CA ARG A 280 -7.40 -3.54 8.75
C ARG A 280 -7.17 -5.03 8.98
N ARG A 281 -6.68 -5.44 10.15
CA ARG A 281 -6.65 -6.86 10.54
C ARG A 281 -7.67 -7.13 11.63
N MET A 282 -8.41 -8.22 11.48
CA MET A 282 -9.50 -8.57 12.38
C MET A 282 -9.50 -10.05 12.70
N SER A 283 -10.04 -10.37 13.88
CA SER A 283 -10.31 -11.73 14.33
C SER A 283 -11.81 -11.93 14.51
N ARG A 284 -12.29 -13.14 14.21
CA ARG A 284 -13.70 -13.50 14.35
C ARG A 284 -14.09 -13.50 15.83
N VAL A 285 -15.23 -12.89 16.14
CA VAL A 285 -15.83 -12.98 17.48
C VAL A 285 -16.63 -14.27 17.53
N ASN A 286 -16.25 -15.18 18.42
CA ASN A 286 -17.06 -16.38 18.67
C ASN A 286 -18.34 -15.97 19.42
N PRO A 287 -19.52 -16.45 19.03
CA PRO A 287 -20.71 -16.27 19.85
C PRO A 287 -20.46 -16.92 21.21
N GLN A 288 -20.66 -16.14 22.28
CA GLN A 288 -20.72 -16.65 23.65
C GLN A 288 -22.03 -17.37 23.90
#